data_AF-A0A357L0J2-F1
#
_entry.id   AF-A0A357L0J2-F1
#
_cell.length_a   1.000
_cell.length_b   1.000
_cell.length_c   1.000
_cell.angle_alpha   90.00
_cell.angle_beta   90.00
_cell.angle_gamma   90.00
#
_symmetry.space_group_name_H-M   'P 1'
#
loop_
_entity.id
_entity.type
_entity.pdbx_description
1 polymer ?
#
loop_
_entity_poly.entity_id
_entity_poly.type
_entity_poly.pdbx_seq_one_letter_code
_entity_poly.pdbx_strand_id
1 'polypeptide(L)'
;GKGRDKLYDPAVNLAIGQDYVNHLIETAADGDLFDMAVAYNGGPGNLRRWKREVPIEDPLLFIESIPNPESRDFVEKVLTNYWIYRQRLGLAPTSRDRVAAGEVPLYDALDEISAATAGGK
;
A
#
# COMPACT_ATOMS: atom_id res chain seq x y z
N GLY A 1 -12.52 18.79 19.69
CA GLY A 1 -13.61 18.91 18.71
C GLY A 1 -14.54 17.73 18.88
N LYS A 2 -15.87 17.95 18.87
CA LYS A 2 -16.87 16.88 19.00
C LYS A 2 -16.64 15.82 17.90
N GLY A 3 -16.54 14.54 18.24
CA GLY A 3 -16.39 13.43 17.29
C GLY A 3 -15.01 12.79 17.18
N ARG A 4 -13.94 13.37 17.76
CA ARG A 4 -12.60 12.74 17.78
C ARG A 4 -12.56 11.47 18.64
N ASP A 5 -13.42 11.44 19.65
CA ASP A 5 -13.68 10.30 20.52
C ASP A 5 -14.18 9.07 19.76
N LYS A 6 -14.88 9.25 18.64
CA LYS A 6 -15.34 8.14 17.78
C LYS A 6 -14.19 7.40 17.09
N LEU A 7 -13.01 8.01 16.96
CA LEU A 7 -11.84 7.33 16.38
C LEU A 7 -11.26 6.26 17.32
N TYR A 8 -11.66 6.25 18.59
CA TYR A 8 -11.33 5.18 19.54
C TYR A 8 -12.27 3.96 19.40
N ASP A 9 -13.37 4.09 18.67
CA ASP A 9 -14.18 2.93 18.29
C ASP A 9 -13.47 2.16 17.17
N PRO A 10 -13.10 0.88 17.38
CA PRO A 10 -12.34 0.12 16.39
C PRO A 10 -13.06 -0.07 15.05
N ALA A 11 -14.38 -0.21 15.06
CA ALA A 11 -15.16 -0.43 13.85
C ALA A 11 -15.19 0.85 12.99
N VAL A 12 -15.40 2.00 13.63
CA VAL A 12 -15.34 3.31 12.96
C VAL A 12 -13.94 3.62 12.44
N ASN A 13 -12.91 3.36 13.25
CA ASN A 13 -11.52 3.59 12.86
C ASN A 13 -11.13 2.76 11.63
N LEU A 14 -11.50 1.47 11.65
CA LEU A 14 -11.21 0.55 10.55
C LEU A 14 -11.94 0.95 9.27
N ALA A 15 -13.23 1.31 9.35
CA ALA A 15 -14.00 1.74 8.18
C ALA A 15 -13.38 2.98 7.51
N ILE A 16 -13.06 4.01 8.30
CA ILE A 16 -12.42 5.23 7.77
C ILE A 16 -11.04 4.91 7.19
N GLY A 17 -10.27 4.05 7.86
CA GLY A 17 -8.95 3.64 7.38
C GLY A 17 -9.02 2.90 6.05
N GLN A 18 -9.97 1.97 5.90
CA GLN A 18 -10.21 1.24 4.64
C GLN A 18 -10.60 2.20 3.51
N ASP A 19 -11.56 3.09 3.76
CA ASP A 19 -11.99 4.09 2.78
C ASP A 19 -10.82 4.98 2.33
N TYR A 20 -9.98 5.39 3.28
CA TYR A 20 -8.83 6.24 2.97
C TYR A 20 -7.74 5.50 2.20
N VAL A 21 -7.45 4.23 2.53
CA VAL A 21 -6.53 3.41 1.74
C VAL A 21 -7.02 3.25 0.30
N ASN A 22 -8.30 2.90 0.10
CA ASN A 22 -8.88 2.78 -1.24
C ASN A 22 -8.79 4.09 -2.02
N HIS A 23 -9.15 5.21 -1.37
CA HIS A 23 -9.00 6.53 -1.97
C HIS A 23 -7.57 6.82 -2.42
N LEU A 24 -6.55 6.48 -1.62
CA LEU A 24 -5.15 6.71 -1.99
C LEU A 24 -4.68 5.77 -3.11
N ILE A 25 -5.10 4.51 -3.10
CA ILE A 25 -4.83 3.56 -4.19
C ILE A 25 -5.30 4.15 -5.53
N GLU A 26 -6.52 4.69 -5.57
CA GLU A 26 -7.13 5.23 -6.78
C GLU A 26 -6.58 6.60 -7.19
N THR A 27 -6.33 7.49 -6.23
CA THR A 27 -6.09 8.92 -6.54
C THR A 27 -4.64 9.36 -6.45
N ALA A 28 -3.78 8.59 -5.78
CA ALA A 28 -2.39 8.97 -5.52
C ALA A 28 -1.38 7.93 -6.01
N ALA A 29 -1.74 6.64 -6.00
CA ALA A 29 -0.79 5.56 -6.19
C ALA A 29 -0.99 4.75 -7.48
N ASP A 30 -2.12 4.90 -8.18
CA ASP A 30 -2.43 4.16 -9.40
C ASP A 30 -2.24 2.63 -9.24
N GLY A 31 -2.70 2.10 -8.10
CA GLY A 31 -2.54 0.68 -7.77
C GLY A 31 -1.20 0.28 -7.13
N ASP A 32 -0.16 1.13 -7.14
CA ASP A 32 1.14 0.82 -6.54
C ASP A 32 1.08 0.80 -5.00
N LEU A 33 1.35 -0.36 -4.40
CA LEU A 33 1.32 -0.52 -2.95
C LEU A 33 2.41 0.27 -2.22
N PHE A 34 3.56 0.50 -2.86
CA PHE A 34 4.64 1.32 -2.27
C PHE A 34 4.20 2.77 -2.20
N ASP A 35 3.75 3.33 -3.32
CA ASP A 35 3.24 4.70 -3.38
C ASP A 35 2.04 4.92 -2.46
N MET A 36 1.14 3.94 -2.35
CA MET A 36 0.03 3.98 -1.40
C MET A 36 0.53 4.10 0.05
N ALA A 37 1.47 3.25 0.46
CA ALA A 37 2.01 3.29 1.83
C ALA A 37 2.75 4.61 2.12
N VAL A 38 3.49 5.12 1.14
CA VAL A 38 4.12 6.45 1.21
C VAL A 38 3.08 7.55 1.37
N ALA A 39 2.01 7.54 0.56
CA ALA A 39 0.95 8.54 0.62
C ALA A 39 0.14 8.46 1.92
N TYR A 40 -0.04 7.26 2.49
CA TYR A 40 -0.74 7.08 3.75
C TYR A 40 0.03 7.67 4.93
N ASN A 41 1.33 7.41 5.02
CA ASN A 41 2.18 7.90 6.12
C ASN A 41 2.68 9.33 5.89
N GLY A 42 3.28 9.58 4.72
CA GLY A 42 3.89 10.85 4.37
C GLY A 42 2.90 11.86 3.77
N GLY A 43 1.72 11.43 3.35
CA GLY A 43 0.73 12.27 2.66
C GLY A 43 0.93 12.29 1.14
N PRO A 44 -0.16 12.35 0.35
CA PRO A 44 -0.08 12.31 -1.12
C PRO A 44 0.65 13.53 -1.72
N GLY A 45 0.68 14.66 -1.01
CA GLY A 45 1.47 15.83 -1.42
C GLY A 45 2.98 15.58 -1.38
N ASN A 46 3.47 14.86 -0.37
CA ASN A 46 4.87 14.50 -0.25
C ASN A 46 5.26 13.41 -1.24
N LEU A 47 4.41 12.40 -1.46
CA LEU A 47 4.62 11.42 -2.54
C LEU A 47 4.85 12.12 -3.88
N ARG A 48 3.94 13.02 -4.29
CA ARG A 48 4.07 13.78 -5.54
C ARG A 48 5.34 14.63 -5.58
N ARG A 49 5.76 15.18 -4.45
CA ARG A 49 7.00 15.96 -4.36
C ARG A 49 8.21 15.07 -4.57
N TRP A 50 8.29 13.94 -3.87
CA TRP A 50 9.43 13.02 -3.94
C TRP A 50 9.55 12.36 -5.31
N LYS A 51 8.45 11.97 -5.96
CA LYS A 51 8.48 11.47 -7.35
C LYS A 51 9.06 12.48 -8.35
N ARG A 52 8.89 13.80 -8.11
CA ARG A 52 9.49 14.84 -8.95
C ARG A 52 10.97 15.08 -8.64
N GLU A 53 11.33 15.05 -7.36
CA GLU A 53 12.70 15.29 -6.90
C GLU A 53 13.62 14.06 -7.13
N VAL A 54 13.02 12.87 -7.18
CA VAL A 54 13.68 11.57 -7.30
C VAL A 54 13.04 10.78 -8.45
N PRO A 55 13.37 11.09 -9.71
CA PRO A 55 12.80 10.41 -10.88
C PRO A 55 13.46 9.04 -11.10
N ILE A 56 13.14 8.10 -10.22
CA ILE A 56 13.66 6.72 -10.23
C ILE A 56 12.52 5.77 -10.61
N GLU A 57 12.75 4.97 -11.64
CA GLU A 57 11.78 3.97 -12.12
C GLU A 57 11.78 2.69 -11.28
N ASP A 58 12.94 2.31 -10.74
CA ASP A 58 13.06 1.15 -9.86
C ASP A 58 12.32 1.39 -8.53
N PRO A 59 11.31 0.57 -8.19
CA PRO A 59 10.44 0.83 -7.05
C PRO A 59 11.17 0.72 -5.71
N LEU A 60 12.13 -0.20 -5.58
CA LEU A 60 12.90 -0.37 -4.35
C LEU A 60 13.87 0.80 -4.16
N LEU A 61 14.57 1.18 -5.21
CA LEU A 61 15.50 2.30 -5.18
C LEU A 61 14.77 3.62 -4.95
N PHE A 62 13.55 3.79 -5.49
CA PHE A 62 12.71 4.94 -5.17
C PHE A 62 12.43 5.02 -3.66
N ILE A 63 12.00 3.91 -3.04
CA ILE A 63 11.76 3.87 -1.59
C ILE A 63 13.04 4.21 -0.82
N GLU A 64 14.17 3.59 -1.13
CA GLU A 64 15.45 3.87 -0.45
C GLU A 64 15.91 5.32 -0.59
N SER A 65 15.51 5.98 -1.68
CA SER A 65 15.86 7.36 -1.97
C SER A 65 14.92 8.40 -1.33
N ILE A 66 13.84 7.97 -0.65
CA ILE A 66 12.95 8.89 0.07
C ILE A 66 13.73 9.56 1.22
N PRO A 67 13.78 10.92 1.28
CA PRO A 67 14.56 11.62 2.30
C PRO A 67 14.05 11.40 3.74
N ASN A 68 12.78 11.05 3.90
CA ASN A 68 12.20 10.80 5.22
C ASN A 68 12.45 9.34 5.65
N PRO A 69 13.34 9.08 6.64
CA PRO A 69 13.60 7.73 7.12
C PRO A 69 12.36 7.05 7.72
N GLU A 70 11.47 7.81 8.39
CA GLU A 70 10.25 7.25 8.97
C GLU A 70 9.32 6.69 7.87
N SER A 71 9.21 7.39 6.75
CA SER A 71 8.37 6.94 5.63
C SER A 71 8.97 5.70 4.94
N ARG A 72 10.30 5.58 4.85
CA ARG A 72 10.97 4.36 4.35
C ARG A 72 10.66 3.16 5.23
N ASP A 73 10.95 3.30 6.53
CA ASP A 73 10.65 2.30 7.55
C ASP A 73 9.17 1.87 7.54
N PHE A 74 8.26 2.84 7.35
CA PHE A 74 6.83 2.57 7.32
C PHE A 74 6.45 1.69 6.13
N VAL A 75 6.92 2.01 4.92
CA VAL A 75 6.64 1.23 3.71
C VAL A 75 7.14 -0.20 3.88
N GLU A 76 8.39 -0.39 4.32
CA GLU A 76 8.97 -1.70 4.55
C GLU A 76 8.15 -2.54 5.53
N LYS A 77 7.76 -1.96 6.68
CA LYS A 77 6.98 -2.66 7.71
C LYS A 77 5.57 -3.00 7.23
N VAL A 78 4.90 -2.09 6.52
CA VAL A 78 3.54 -2.33 6.02
C VAL A 78 3.53 -3.43 4.98
N LEU A 79 4.42 -3.37 3.99
CA LEU A 79 4.45 -4.33 2.90
C LEU A 79 4.94 -5.72 3.35
N THR A 80 5.91 -5.77 4.26
CA THR A 80 6.34 -7.03 4.88
C THR A 80 5.18 -7.71 5.60
N ASN A 81 4.43 -6.95 6.42
CA ASN A 81 3.26 -7.48 7.12
C ASN A 81 2.15 -7.88 6.15
N TYR A 82 1.88 -7.07 5.12
CA TYR A 82 0.89 -7.36 4.10
C TYR A 82 1.16 -8.72 3.44
N TRP A 83 2.39 -8.99 3.01
CA TRP A 83 2.75 -10.27 2.40
C TRP A 83 2.69 -11.44 3.39
N ILE A 84 3.09 -11.24 4.66
CA ILE A 84 2.92 -12.24 5.71
C ILE A 84 1.44 -12.59 5.90
N TYR A 85 0.55 -11.59 5.94
CA TYR A 85 -0.88 -11.82 6.10
C TYR A 85 -1.48 -12.51 4.87
N ARG A 86 -1.09 -12.13 3.65
CA ARG A 86 -1.51 -12.86 2.43
C ARG A 86 -1.16 -14.34 2.52
N GLN A 87 0.08 -14.65 2.84
CA GLN A 87 0.53 -16.04 2.98
C GLN A 87 -0.24 -16.80 4.08
N ARG A 88 -0.50 -16.17 5.24
CA ARG A 88 -1.28 -16.76 6.33
C ARG A 88 -2.75 -17.01 5.96
N LEU A 89 -3.29 -16.20 5.05
CA LEU A 89 -4.64 -16.35 4.50
C LEU A 89 -4.69 -17.31 3.29
N GLY A 90 -3.57 -17.95 2.92
CA GLY A 90 -3.51 -18.85 1.77
C GLY A 90 -3.54 -18.15 0.41
N LEU A 91 -3.25 -16.85 0.37
CA LEU A 91 -3.25 -16.03 -0.82
C LEU A 91 -1.83 -15.92 -1.39
N ALA A 92 -1.72 -16.00 -2.72
CA ALA A 92 -0.45 -15.77 -3.39
C ALA A 92 0.02 -14.32 -3.15
N PRO A 93 1.27 -14.08 -2.72
CA PRO A 93 1.81 -12.74 -2.53
C PRO A 93 2.35 -12.17 -3.86
N THR A 94 1.52 -12.11 -4.90
CA THR A 94 1.93 -11.69 -6.27
C THR A 94 2.71 -10.38 -6.29
N SER A 95 2.27 -9.38 -5.51
CA SER A 95 2.97 -8.09 -5.46
C SER A 95 4.39 -8.20 -4.89
N ARG A 96 4.66 -9.16 -3.99
CA ARG A 96 6.02 -9.46 -3.53
C ARG A 96 6.87 -10.03 -4.65
N ASP A 97 6.30 -10.95 -5.42
CA ASP A 97 7.02 -11.61 -6.50
C ASP A 97 7.32 -10.61 -7.64
N ARG A 98 6.45 -9.62 -7.87
CA ARG A 98 6.73 -8.46 -8.74
C ARG A 98 7.90 -7.63 -8.25
N VAL A 99 7.94 -7.25 -6.97
CA VAL A 99 9.09 -6.52 -6.40
C VAL A 99 10.39 -7.32 -6.60
N ALA A 100 10.35 -8.63 -6.38
CA ALA A 100 11.53 -9.49 -6.58
C ALA A 100 12.00 -9.54 -8.05
N ALA A 101 11.10 -9.27 -9.00
CA ALA A 101 11.41 -9.13 -10.42
C ALA A 101 11.81 -7.69 -10.83
N GLY A 102 11.84 -6.73 -9.90
CA GLY A 102 12.09 -5.32 -10.20
C GLY A 102 10.85 -4.59 -10.75
N GLU A 103 9.66 -5.18 -10.62
CA GLU A 103 8.40 -4.62 -11.10
C GLU A 103 7.63 -3.91 -9.97
N VAL A 104 6.73 -3.01 -10.37
CA VAL A 104 5.87 -2.27 -9.44
C VAL A 104 4.92 -3.23 -8.69
N PRO A 105 4.84 -3.16 -7.36
CA PRO A 105 3.95 -4.00 -6.55
C PRO A 105 2.49 -3.53 -6.65
N LEU A 106 1.80 -3.90 -7.72
CA LEU A 106 0.39 -3.56 -7.87
C LEU A 106 -0.48 -4.28 -6.82
N TYR A 107 -1.51 -3.58 -6.36
CA TYR A 107 -2.55 -4.13 -5.50
C TYR A 107 -3.44 -5.11 -6.27
N ASP A 108 -3.54 -6.33 -5.78
CA ASP A 108 -4.49 -7.34 -6.26
C ASP A 108 -5.61 -7.49 -5.23
N ALA A 109 -6.82 -7.06 -5.58
CA ALA A 109 -7.97 -7.13 -4.69
C ALA A 109 -8.36 -8.59 -4.39
N LEU A 110 -8.77 -8.85 -3.14
CA LEU A 110 -9.16 -10.19 -2.68
C LEU A 110 -10.37 -10.78 -3.43
N ASP A 111 -11.27 -9.91 -3.86
CA ASP A 111 -12.49 -10.30 -4.57
C ASP A 111 -12.18 -10.84 -5.98
N GLU A 112 -11.12 -10.33 -6.62
CA GLU A 112 -10.64 -10.80 -7.92
C GLU A 112 -9.97 -12.19 -7.81
N ILE A 113 -9.30 -12.47 -6.68
CA ILE A 113 -8.62 -13.75 -6.41
C ILE A 113 -9.65 -14.86 -6.13
N SER A 114 -10.75 -14.51 -5.44
CA SER A 114 -11.86 -15.43 -5.20
C SER A 114 -12.59 -15.80 -6.51
N ALA A 115 -12.75 -14.83 -7.42
CA ALA A 115 -13.32 -15.06 -8.74
C ALA A 115 -12.41 -15.93 -9.65
N ALA A 116 -11.09 -15.68 -9.64
CA ALA A 116 -10.12 -16.45 -10.43
C ALA A 116 -10.00 -17.91 -9.94
N THR A 117 -10.12 -18.15 -8.64
CA THR A 117 -10.08 -19.51 -8.05
C THR A 117 -11.38 -20.28 -8.28
N ALA A 118 -12.52 -19.59 -8.43
CA ALA A 118 -13.82 -20.20 -8.70
C ALA A 118 -14.04 -20.59 -10.19
N GLY A 119 -13.28 -20.00 -11.12
CA GLY A 119 -13.39 -20.25 -12.57
C GLY A 119 -12.59 -21.46 -13.09
N GLY A 120 -11.79 -22.11 -12.24
CA GLY A 120 -11.02 -23.31 -12.58
C GLY A 120 -11.75 -24.59 -12.18
N LYS A 121 -12.79 -24.97 -12.91
CA LYS A 121 -13.34 -26.33 -12.92
C LYS A 121 -13.68 -26.76 -14.34
#